data_AF-A0AAX6GIP7-F1
#
_entry.id   AF-A0AAX6GIP7-F1
#
_cell.length_a   1.000
_cell.length_b   1.000
_cell.length_c   1.000
_cell.angle_alpha   90.00
_cell.angle_beta   90.00
_cell.angle_gamma   90.00
#
_symmetry.space_group_name_H-M   'P 1'
#
loop_
_entity.id
_entity.type
_entity.pdbx_description
1 polymer ?
#
loop_
_entity_poly.entity_id
_entity_poly.type
_entity_poly.pdbx_seq_one_letter_code
_entity_poly.pdbx_strand_id
1 'polypeptide(L)'
;MSFFLPSTKSQMSSSLSCVLFLILLLVVPTLSSRRHVITIPSSSLRPSSLAWDPSAQHFLVSSRDSVSSVSDAGVIQTLLTLTLTPADSASITAVAIDGPNRRLVVASPSPSSVAAYDLRSPQPHPQLFSSSSFSSSPLPDRITSLAVDPSSGSTFISVPNSIFVSDRDGNVSLLSKSPILEEIVGISFSTRGFLLAAGRHGKVFKVDSEDGATKEVILSGKLPADTLAIAAKRDGSAVVAGRSGVARLRSGDGWAEAGVEDEAKAEVGEKVYGAAVREGKREYLLVGPDHQEGSTGAASVSAGDWRIEEVEWPRDGEGDMVWGMVLLGLGLAYFLYWRFQMGQLVSSVNKKRA
;
A
#
# COMPACT_ATOMS: atom_id res chain seq x y z
N MET A 1 17.43 -28.25 -72.92
CA MET A 1 17.23 -27.01 -72.14
C MET A 1 16.02 -27.26 -71.26
N SER A 2 16.25 -27.66 -70.01
CA SER A 2 15.21 -28.16 -69.10
C SER A 2 14.98 -27.10 -68.02
N PHE A 3 13.82 -26.45 -68.02
CA PHE A 3 13.44 -25.49 -66.99
C PHE A 3 12.80 -26.22 -65.80
N PHE A 4 13.48 -26.20 -64.66
CA PHE A 4 12.95 -26.58 -63.36
C PHE A 4 12.03 -25.47 -62.83
N LEU A 5 10.78 -25.80 -62.49
CA LEU A 5 9.89 -24.94 -61.69
C LEU A 5 10.16 -25.19 -60.19
N PRO A 6 10.23 -24.14 -59.33
CA PRO A 6 10.44 -24.34 -57.91
C PRO A 6 9.16 -24.81 -57.20
N SER A 7 9.35 -25.74 -56.27
CA SER A 7 8.34 -26.29 -55.35
C SER A 7 7.83 -25.21 -54.38
N THR A 8 6.51 -24.97 -54.40
CA THR A 8 5.78 -24.02 -53.54
C THR A 8 5.51 -24.53 -52.11
N LYS A 9 6.00 -25.73 -51.74
CA LYS A 9 5.69 -26.32 -50.43
C LYS A 9 6.50 -25.73 -49.26
N SER A 10 7.60 -25.00 -49.49
CA SER A 10 8.46 -24.52 -48.40
C SER A 10 8.04 -23.17 -47.79
N GLN A 11 7.20 -22.38 -48.47
CA GLN A 11 6.80 -21.04 -47.98
C GLN A 11 5.78 -21.07 -46.81
N MET A 12 4.94 -22.10 -46.70
CA MET A 12 3.88 -22.14 -45.68
C MET A 12 4.40 -22.48 -44.26
N SER A 13 5.50 -23.24 -44.16
CA SER A 13 6.13 -23.61 -42.88
C SER A 13 6.80 -22.40 -42.20
N SER A 14 7.41 -21.52 -43.00
CA SER A 14 8.04 -20.28 -42.52
C SER A 14 7.02 -19.30 -41.90
N SER A 15 5.84 -19.17 -42.53
CA SER A 15 4.78 -18.28 -42.07
C SER A 15 4.17 -18.70 -40.72
N LEU A 16 3.97 -20.01 -40.49
CA LEU A 16 3.46 -20.52 -39.21
C LEU A 16 4.44 -20.24 -38.05
N SER A 17 5.74 -20.44 -38.30
CA SER A 17 6.77 -20.19 -37.31
C SER A 17 6.87 -18.69 -36.98
N CYS A 18 6.74 -17.80 -37.97
CA CYS A 18 6.73 -16.36 -37.73
C CYS A 18 5.51 -15.90 -36.92
N VAL A 19 4.32 -16.43 -37.19
CA VAL A 19 3.10 -16.04 -36.45
C VAL A 19 3.15 -16.55 -35.00
N LEU A 20 3.60 -17.79 -34.77
CA LEU A 20 3.80 -18.31 -33.42
C LEU A 20 4.88 -17.54 -32.66
N PHE A 21 5.97 -17.15 -33.34
CA PHE A 21 7.04 -16.33 -32.78
C PHE A 21 6.57 -14.91 -32.47
N LEU A 22 5.72 -14.30 -33.31
CA LEU A 22 5.07 -13.01 -33.05
C LEU A 22 4.11 -13.07 -31.87
N ILE A 23 3.34 -14.16 -31.72
CA ILE A 23 2.46 -14.38 -30.55
C ILE A 23 3.32 -14.56 -29.29
N LEU A 24 4.40 -15.34 -29.34
CA LEU A 24 5.34 -15.45 -28.22
C LEU A 24 5.97 -14.10 -27.87
N LEU A 25 6.40 -13.31 -28.86
CA LEU A 25 6.95 -11.96 -28.65
C LEU A 25 5.92 -10.96 -28.11
N LEU A 26 4.62 -11.17 -28.34
CA LEU A 26 3.54 -10.34 -27.79
C LEU A 26 3.10 -10.78 -26.38
N VAL A 27 3.30 -12.05 -26.01
CA VAL A 27 3.01 -12.58 -24.67
C VAL A 27 4.18 -12.38 -23.69
N VAL A 28 5.43 -12.34 -24.16
CA VAL A 28 6.60 -12.13 -23.31
C VAL A 28 6.63 -10.76 -22.58
N PRO A 29 6.21 -9.62 -23.15
CA PRO A 29 6.26 -8.35 -22.43
C PRO A 29 5.13 -8.15 -21.41
N THR A 30 4.07 -8.97 -21.41
CA THR A 30 2.97 -8.81 -20.43
C THR A 30 3.26 -9.43 -19.07
N LEU A 31 4.34 -10.22 -18.95
CA LEU A 31 4.76 -10.85 -17.70
C LEU A 31 5.77 -10.01 -16.89
N SER A 32 6.10 -8.80 -17.35
CA SER A 32 6.96 -7.87 -16.62
C SER A 32 6.14 -6.72 -16.06
N SER A 33 5.21 -7.00 -15.14
CA SER A 33 4.83 -5.97 -14.17
C SER A 33 6.02 -5.80 -13.24
N ARG A 34 6.99 -4.97 -13.62
CA ARG A 34 8.09 -4.64 -12.72
C ARG A 34 7.48 -4.01 -11.47
N ARG A 35 7.62 -4.70 -10.35
CA ARG A 35 7.33 -4.19 -9.01
C ARG A 35 7.82 -2.75 -8.89
N HIS A 36 6.93 -1.83 -8.56
CA HIS A 36 7.30 -0.43 -8.41
C HIS A 36 8.06 -0.26 -7.10
N VAL A 37 9.34 0.09 -7.21
CA VAL A 37 10.26 0.28 -6.08
C VAL A 37 10.85 1.68 -6.18
N ILE A 38 10.68 2.46 -5.11
CA ILE A 38 11.22 3.80 -4.96
C ILE A 38 12.29 3.75 -3.88
N THR A 39 13.54 4.04 -4.24
CA THR A 39 14.67 4.04 -3.30
C THR A 39 14.82 5.41 -2.65
N ILE A 40 14.94 5.42 -1.32
CA ILE A 40 15.16 6.58 -0.47
C ILE A 40 16.56 6.43 0.15
N PRO A 41 17.53 7.31 -0.19
CA PRO A 41 18.88 7.22 0.33
C PRO A 41 18.90 7.26 1.86
N SER A 42 19.63 6.35 2.49
CA SER A 42 19.73 6.25 3.97
C SER A 42 20.26 7.54 4.65
N SER A 43 21.03 8.34 3.93
CA SER A 43 21.54 9.65 4.37
C SER A 43 20.45 10.73 4.45
N SER A 44 19.30 10.52 3.81
CA SER A 44 18.27 11.54 3.68
C SER A 44 17.30 11.57 4.86
N LEU A 45 16.84 10.40 5.34
CA LEU A 45 15.75 10.30 6.31
C LEU A 45 15.86 9.02 7.17
N ARG A 46 15.25 9.05 8.36
CA ARG A 46 14.92 7.86 9.17
C ARG A 46 13.40 7.76 9.29
N PRO A 47 12.74 7.07 8.35
CA PRO A 47 11.29 6.95 8.29
C PRO A 47 10.66 6.33 9.54
N SER A 48 9.57 6.93 10.01
CA SER A 48 8.73 6.40 11.11
C SER A 48 7.33 5.99 10.64
N SER A 49 6.76 6.67 9.65
CA SER A 49 5.45 6.34 9.09
C SER A 49 5.34 6.74 7.62
N LEU A 50 4.34 6.16 6.93
CA LEU A 50 4.09 6.32 5.50
C LEU A 50 2.62 6.65 5.26
N ALA A 51 2.34 7.66 4.44
CA ALA A 51 1.01 7.98 3.94
C ALA A 51 1.03 8.27 2.44
N TRP A 52 -0.12 8.16 1.77
CA TRP A 52 -0.28 8.53 0.37
C TRP A 52 -1.09 9.83 0.25
N ASP A 53 -0.56 10.82 -0.47
CA ASP A 53 -1.30 12.02 -0.85
C ASP A 53 -1.91 11.83 -2.24
N PRO A 54 -3.24 11.63 -2.36
CA PRO A 54 -3.89 11.46 -3.64
C PRO A 54 -3.91 12.75 -4.49
N SER A 55 -3.70 13.92 -3.88
CA SER A 55 -3.76 15.21 -4.59
C SER A 55 -2.44 15.56 -5.28
N ALA A 56 -1.31 15.33 -4.60
CA ALA A 56 0.02 15.51 -5.16
C ALA A 56 0.56 14.26 -5.89
N GLN A 57 -0.12 13.11 -5.74
CA GLN A 57 0.36 11.80 -6.20
C GLN A 57 1.75 11.42 -5.66
N HIS A 58 2.01 11.79 -4.41
CA HIS A 58 3.28 11.53 -3.74
C HIS A 58 3.06 10.75 -2.45
N PHE A 59 4.10 10.03 -2.01
CA PHE A 59 4.16 9.47 -0.68
C PHE A 59 4.63 10.54 0.31
N LEU A 60 4.02 10.56 1.49
CA LEU A 60 4.53 11.33 2.61
C LEU A 60 5.21 10.39 3.59
N VAL A 61 6.45 10.71 3.90
CA VAL A 61 7.29 9.96 4.82
C VAL A 61 7.61 10.86 6.00
N SER A 62 7.22 10.43 7.20
CA SER A 62 7.62 11.13 8.42
C SER A 62 8.97 10.61 8.91
N SER A 63 9.78 11.52 9.43
CA SER A 63 11.00 11.25 10.18
C SER A 63 10.86 11.89 11.57
N ARG A 64 11.89 11.78 12.42
CA ARG A 64 11.87 12.35 13.77
C ARG A 64 11.45 13.83 13.80
N ASP A 65 12.02 14.65 12.93
CA ASP A 65 11.89 16.11 12.96
C ASP A 65 11.21 16.71 11.73
N SER A 66 10.80 15.88 10.77
CA SER A 66 10.39 16.36 9.45
C SER A 66 9.38 15.44 8.77
N VAL A 67 8.57 16.03 7.90
CA VAL A 67 7.71 15.30 6.96
C VAL A 67 8.18 15.64 5.56
N SER A 68 8.48 14.62 4.78
CA SER A 68 8.98 14.75 3.41
C SER A 68 8.02 14.11 2.41
N SER A 69 7.80 14.81 1.30
CA SER A 69 7.14 14.29 0.12
C SER A 69 8.15 13.52 -0.73
N VAL A 70 7.78 12.33 -1.18
CA VAL A 70 8.57 11.44 -2.04
C VAL A 70 7.77 11.15 -3.30
N SER A 71 8.32 11.52 -4.46
CA SER A 71 7.69 11.25 -5.75
C SER A 71 7.95 9.82 -6.23
N ASP A 72 7.23 9.39 -7.26
CA ASP A 72 7.45 8.11 -7.95
C ASP A 72 8.89 7.96 -8.50
N ALA A 73 9.58 9.08 -8.77
CA ALA A 73 10.97 9.08 -9.22
C ALA A 73 12.00 9.05 -8.07
N GLY A 74 11.55 8.97 -6.81
CA GLY A 74 12.42 9.03 -5.63
C GLY A 74 12.94 10.42 -5.30
N VAL A 75 12.34 11.48 -5.88
CA VAL A 75 12.69 12.87 -5.54
C VAL A 75 12.06 13.21 -4.19
N ILE A 76 12.90 13.63 -3.25
CA ILE A 76 12.51 13.95 -1.88
C ILE A 76 12.45 15.47 -1.72
N GLN A 77 11.31 15.96 -1.22
CA GLN A 77 11.12 17.36 -0.85
C GLN A 77 10.58 17.44 0.58
N THR A 78 11.29 18.11 1.47
CA THR A 78 10.80 18.37 2.83
C THR A 78 9.60 19.33 2.78
N LEU A 79 8.47 18.91 3.35
CA LEU A 79 7.25 19.72 3.44
C LEU A 79 7.17 20.51 4.74
N LEU A 80 7.57 19.86 5.83
CA LEU A 80 7.52 20.40 7.18
C LEU A 80 8.78 20.01 7.93
N THR A 81 9.34 20.95 8.68
CA THR A 81 10.40 20.72 9.66
C THR A 81 9.92 21.24 10.99
N LEU A 82 9.92 20.40 12.01
CA LEU A 82 9.65 20.80 13.38
C LEU A 82 10.92 21.39 13.98
N THR A 83 10.81 22.60 14.52
CA THR A 83 11.88 23.22 15.28
C THR A 83 11.96 22.54 16.64
N LEU A 84 12.81 21.52 16.75
CA LEU A 84 13.07 20.85 18.03
C LEU A 84 13.96 21.75 18.90
N THR A 85 13.47 22.20 20.05
CA THR A 85 14.40 22.76 21.05
C THR A 85 15.16 21.61 21.72
N PRO A 86 16.39 21.81 22.24
CA PRO A 86 17.15 20.74 22.90
C PRO A 86 16.45 20.09 24.11
N ALA A 87 15.42 20.75 24.65
CA ALA A 87 14.56 20.22 25.72
C ALA A 87 13.38 19.39 25.18
N ASP A 88 13.02 19.55 23.90
CA ASP A 88 11.91 18.86 23.27
C ASP A 88 12.36 17.52 22.70
N SER A 89 11.86 16.44 23.30
CA SER A 89 11.90 15.09 22.70
C SER A 89 10.80 14.91 21.64
N ALA A 90 10.33 16.00 21.03
CA ALA A 90 9.28 15.95 20.02
C ALA A 90 9.77 15.14 18.81
N SER A 91 8.97 14.16 18.42
CA SER A 91 9.24 13.26 17.31
C SER A 91 7.97 13.07 16.51
N ILE A 92 8.00 13.20 15.19
CA ILE A 92 6.80 12.86 14.41
C ILE A 92 6.66 11.34 14.41
N THR A 93 5.55 10.86 14.97
CA THR A 93 5.31 9.41 15.10
C THR A 93 4.38 8.88 14.03
N ALA A 94 3.39 9.68 13.62
CA ALA A 94 2.44 9.29 12.60
C ALA A 94 1.99 10.50 11.78
N VAL A 95 1.68 10.26 10.50
CA VAL A 95 1.06 11.23 9.61
C VAL A 95 -0.16 10.64 8.92
N ALA A 96 -1.15 11.48 8.65
CA ALA A 96 -2.31 11.13 7.84
C ALA A 96 -2.72 12.29 6.93
N ILE A 97 -3.36 11.95 5.81
CA ILE A 97 -3.80 12.93 4.81
C ILE A 97 -5.31 12.97 4.73
N ASP A 98 -5.84 14.17 4.91
CA ASP A 98 -7.20 14.53 4.58
C ASP A 98 -7.23 15.04 3.13
N GLY A 99 -7.40 14.12 2.19
CA GLY A 99 -7.35 14.42 0.75
C GLY A 99 -8.35 15.50 0.32
N PRO A 100 -9.65 15.37 0.65
CA PRO A 100 -10.66 16.38 0.29
C PRO A 100 -10.36 17.77 0.85
N ASN A 101 -9.90 17.86 2.10
CA ASN A 101 -9.56 19.15 2.70
C ASN A 101 -8.14 19.63 2.36
N ARG A 102 -7.34 18.81 1.67
CA ARG A 102 -5.90 19.01 1.40
C ARG A 102 -5.15 19.45 2.64
N ARG A 103 -5.29 18.65 3.69
CA ARG A 103 -4.74 18.91 5.01
C ARG A 103 -3.87 17.73 5.45
N LEU A 104 -2.64 18.04 5.88
CA LEU A 104 -1.73 17.10 6.48
C LEU A 104 -1.93 17.12 7.99
N VAL A 105 -2.13 15.96 8.59
CA VAL A 105 -2.26 15.80 10.03
C VAL A 105 -1.05 15.05 10.56
N VAL A 106 -0.43 15.59 11.61
CA VAL A 106 0.84 15.15 12.17
C VAL A 106 0.67 14.91 13.67
N ALA A 107 1.14 13.76 14.16
CA ALA A 107 1.13 13.43 15.59
C ALA A 107 2.52 13.56 16.21
N SER A 108 2.58 14.22 17.37
CA SER A 108 3.74 14.29 18.26
C SER A 108 3.44 13.54 19.57
N PRO A 109 4.38 12.74 20.12
CA PRO A 109 4.19 11.99 21.34
C PRO A 109 4.47 12.83 22.60
N SER A 110 5.21 13.94 22.48
CA SER A 110 5.61 14.77 23.62
C SER A 110 5.58 16.26 23.24
N PRO A 111 4.57 17.03 23.72
CA PRO A 111 3.34 16.52 24.34
C PRO A 111 2.53 15.65 23.36
N SER A 112 1.69 14.74 23.86
CA SER A 112 0.80 13.92 23.02
C SER A 112 -0.24 14.81 22.35
N SER A 113 0.09 15.31 21.16
CA SER A 113 -0.69 16.32 20.44
C SER A 113 -0.75 16.00 18.96
N VAL A 114 -1.78 16.55 18.32
CA VAL A 114 -1.98 16.48 16.88
C VAL A 114 -2.06 17.89 16.33
N ALA A 115 -1.30 18.13 15.27
CA ALA A 115 -1.31 19.38 14.54
C ALA A 115 -1.76 19.12 13.10
N ALA A 116 -2.45 20.08 12.51
CA ALA A 116 -2.84 20.01 11.11
C ALA A 116 -2.32 21.21 10.32
N TYR A 117 -1.95 20.97 9.07
CA TYR A 117 -1.32 21.95 8.17
C TYR A 117 -2.06 22.00 6.83
N ASP A 118 -2.18 23.20 6.28
CA ASP A 118 -2.82 23.43 4.99
C ASP A 118 -1.84 23.18 3.83
N LEU A 119 -2.08 22.10 3.06
CA LEU A 119 -1.27 21.77 1.89
C LEU A 119 -1.64 22.60 0.65
N ARG A 120 -2.71 23.40 0.71
CA ARG A 120 -3.14 24.28 -0.39
C ARG A 120 -2.25 25.51 -0.52
N SER A 121 -1.76 25.98 0.62
CA SER A 121 -0.93 27.18 0.73
C SER A 121 0.52 26.83 0.38
N PRO A 122 1.28 27.75 -0.24
CA PRO A 122 2.70 27.51 -0.54
C PRO A 122 3.51 27.32 0.75
N GLN A 123 4.70 26.73 0.62
CA GLN A 123 5.60 26.53 1.76
C GLN A 123 6.14 27.86 2.31
N PRO A 124 6.26 28.01 3.64
CA PRO A 124 5.90 27.03 4.67
C PRO A 124 4.38 26.90 4.84
N HIS A 125 3.88 25.66 4.88
CA HIS A 125 2.45 25.39 5.03
C HIS A 125 1.94 25.91 6.38
N PRO A 126 0.89 26.74 6.41
CA PRO A 126 0.38 27.31 7.65
C PRO A 126 -0.28 26.22 8.51
N GLN A 127 0.00 26.29 9.82
CA GLN A 127 -0.66 25.42 10.79
C GLN A 127 -2.11 25.88 10.98
N LEU A 128 -3.05 24.96 10.78
CA LEU A 128 -4.48 25.18 10.96
C LEU A 128 -4.88 25.09 12.43
N PHE A 129 -4.40 24.08 13.14
CA PHE A 129 -4.61 23.92 14.58
C PHE A 129 -3.48 23.12 15.23
N SER A 130 -3.41 23.21 16.57
CA SER A 130 -2.67 22.31 17.44
C SER A 130 -3.61 21.87 18.55
N SER A 131 -3.79 20.56 18.75
CA SER A 131 -4.52 20.08 19.91
C SER A 131 -3.74 20.35 21.19
N SER A 132 -4.45 20.49 22.30
CA SER A 132 -3.86 20.35 23.63
C SER A 132 -3.37 18.92 23.86
N SER A 133 -2.50 18.72 24.86
CA SER A 133 -2.12 17.37 25.28
C SER A 133 -3.35 16.63 25.76
N PHE A 134 -3.72 15.55 25.07
CA PHE A 134 -4.94 14.78 25.37
C PHE A 134 -4.66 13.50 26.16
N SER A 135 -3.39 13.12 26.34
CA SER A 135 -3.01 12.08 27.30
C SER A 135 -2.57 12.71 28.63
N SER A 136 -3.07 12.12 29.73
CA SER A 136 -2.68 12.42 31.11
C SER A 136 -1.60 11.48 31.64
N SER A 137 -1.07 10.58 30.81
CA SER A 137 -0.05 9.60 31.20
C SER A 137 1.33 10.25 31.31
N PRO A 138 2.08 10.04 32.41
CA PRO A 138 3.43 10.56 32.59
C PRO A 138 4.49 9.75 31.83
N LEU A 139 4.15 8.55 31.33
CA LEU A 139 4.95 7.83 30.34
C LEU A 139 4.56 8.35 28.94
N PRO A 140 5.45 8.30 27.94
CA PRO A 140 5.07 8.66 26.58
C PRO A 140 3.97 7.70 26.12
N ASP A 141 2.71 8.13 26.24
CA ASP A 141 1.59 7.49 25.56
C ASP A 141 1.86 7.68 24.08
N ARG A 142 2.54 6.68 23.53
CA ARG A 142 3.08 6.72 22.19
C ARG A 142 1.89 6.65 21.24
N ILE A 143 1.51 7.78 20.67
CA ILE A 143 0.57 7.81 19.55
C ILE A 143 1.10 6.81 18.52
N THR A 144 0.31 5.78 18.22
CA THR A 144 0.79 4.67 17.40
C THR A 144 0.49 4.90 15.93
N SER A 145 -0.67 5.48 15.62
CA SER A 145 -1.07 5.79 14.24
C SER A 145 -2.25 6.75 14.18
N LEU A 146 -2.46 7.32 13.01
CA LEU A 146 -3.54 8.24 12.67
C LEU A 146 -4.37 7.67 11.51
N ALA A 147 -5.67 7.94 11.54
CA ALA A 147 -6.54 7.75 10.39
C ALA A 147 -7.47 8.95 10.25
N VAL A 148 -7.84 9.31 9.02
CA VAL A 148 -8.77 10.42 8.77
C VAL A 148 -10.00 9.85 8.08
N ASP A 149 -11.19 10.27 8.54
CA ASP A 149 -12.40 10.09 7.75
C ASP A 149 -12.47 11.19 6.69
N PRO A 150 -12.38 10.85 5.39
CA PRO A 150 -12.42 11.83 4.32
C PRO A 150 -13.78 12.53 4.18
N SER A 151 -14.86 11.99 4.75
CA SER A 151 -16.20 12.59 4.67
C SER A 151 -16.42 13.66 5.74
N SER A 152 -16.20 13.32 7.01
CA SER A 152 -16.32 14.26 8.13
C SER A 152 -15.07 15.14 8.31
N GLY A 153 -13.89 14.70 7.86
CA GLY A 153 -12.63 15.35 8.19
C GLY A 153 -12.21 15.13 9.65
N SER A 154 -12.84 14.21 10.37
CA SER A 154 -12.42 13.82 11.71
C SER A 154 -11.14 13.01 11.66
N THR A 155 -10.23 13.26 12.59
CA THR A 155 -8.98 12.50 12.72
C THR A 155 -9.08 11.56 13.90
N PHE A 156 -8.91 10.27 13.67
CA PHE A 156 -8.80 9.26 14.70
C PHE A 156 -7.34 9.07 15.09
N ILE A 157 -7.11 8.95 16.38
CA ILE A 157 -5.79 8.89 16.98
C ILE A 157 -5.74 7.64 17.84
N SER A 158 -4.81 6.74 17.53
CA SER A 158 -4.61 5.54 18.32
C SER A 158 -3.49 5.74 19.35
N VAL A 159 -3.77 5.28 20.56
CA VAL A 159 -2.78 4.98 21.59
C VAL A 159 -2.96 3.50 21.97
N PRO A 160 -2.02 2.86 22.68
CA PRO A 160 -2.03 1.39 22.85
C PRO A 160 -3.37 0.79 23.31
N ASN A 161 -4.11 1.45 24.21
CA ASN A 161 -5.33 0.91 24.81
C ASN A 161 -6.57 1.83 24.64
N SER A 162 -6.50 2.83 23.76
CA SER A 162 -7.60 3.78 23.56
C SER A 162 -7.53 4.41 22.18
N ILE A 163 -8.68 4.87 21.69
CA ILE A 163 -8.78 5.64 20.46
C ILE A 163 -9.45 6.97 20.79
N PHE A 164 -8.82 8.05 20.35
CA PHE A 164 -9.35 9.40 20.43
C PHE A 164 -9.82 9.87 19.06
N VAL A 165 -10.71 10.85 19.04
CA VAL A 165 -11.13 11.53 17.83
C VAL A 165 -10.92 13.04 17.99
N SER A 166 -10.33 13.64 16.97
CA SER A 166 -10.20 15.09 16.81
C SER A 166 -11.17 15.57 15.76
N ASP A 167 -11.91 16.63 16.07
CA ASP A 167 -12.70 17.35 15.09
C ASP A 167 -11.82 18.20 14.15
N ARG A 168 -12.47 18.99 13.28
CA ARG A 168 -11.76 19.86 12.33
C ARG A 168 -11.06 21.05 12.98
N ASP A 169 -11.47 21.43 14.18
CA ASP A 169 -10.95 22.56 14.94
C ASP A 169 -9.80 22.15 15.87
N GLY A 170 -9.54 20.84 15.99
CA GLY A 170 -8.47 20.28 16.81
C GLY A 170 -8.89 19.90 18.22
N ASN A 171 -10.20 19.89 18.52
CA ASN A 171 -10.70 19.43 19.82
C ASN A 171 -10.66 17.91 19.85
N VAL A 172 -9.91 17.37 20.82
CA VAL A 172 -9.73 15.94 20.99
C VAL A 172 -10.66 15.42 22.08
N SER A 173 -11.35 14.32 21.79
CA SER A 173 -12.22 13.61 22.74
C SER A 173 -11.95 12.11 22.69
N LEU A 174 -12.28 11.40 23.77
CA LEU A 174 -12.14 9.95 23.83
C LEU A 174 -13.27 9.30 23.01
N LEU A 175 -12.92 8.53 21.98
CA LEU A 175 -13.87 7.76 21.19
C LEU A 175 -14.10 6.38 21.81
N SER A 176 -13.02 5.65 22.11
CA SER A 176 -13.11 4.28 22.60
C SER A 176 -12.03 3.95 23.64
N LYS A 177 -12.45 3.28 24.71
CA LYS A 177 -11.60 2.73 25.76
C LYS A 177 -12.14 1.37 26.19
N SER A 178 -11.99 0.40 25.31
CA SER A 178 -12.43 -0.98 25.56
C SER A 178 -11.29 -1.83 26.12
N PRO A 179 -11.53 -2.70 27.12
CA PRO A 179 -10.48 -3.55 27.69
C PRO A 179 -9.94 -4.60 26.70
N ILE A 180 -10.67 -4.86 25.61
CA ILE A 180 -10.20 -5.78 24.55
C ILE A 180 -9.18 -5.13 23.62
N LEU A 181 -9.11 -3.78 23.60
CA LEU A 181 -8.08 -3.06 22.86
C LEU A 181 -6.77 -3.15 23.63
N GLU A 182 -5.90 -4.01 23.15
CA GLU A 182 -4.59 -4.25 23.75
C GLU A 182 -3.50 -4.02 22.72
N GLU A 183 -2.59 -3.10 23.04
CA GLU A 183 -1.42 -2.76 22.23
C GLU A 183 -1.74 -2.48 20.75
N ILE A 184 -2.69 -1.58 20.51
CA ILE A 184 -2.96 -1.06 19.17
C ILE A 184 -1.67 -0.47 18.61
N VAL A 185 -1.35 -0.84 17.37
CA VAL A 185 -0.17 -0.37 16.63
C VAL A 185 -0.56 0.43 15.39
N GLY A 186 -1.73 0.15 14.82
CA GLY A 186 -2.20 0.75 13.57
C GLY A 186 -3.71 0.87 13.56
N ILE A 187 -4.23 1.95 12.98
CA ILE A 187 -5.64 2.14 12.65
C ILE A 187 -5.80 2.59 11.21
N SER A 188 -6.90 2.19 10.60
CA SER A 188 -7.27 2.66 9.27
C SER A 188 -8.78 2.85 9.17
N PHE A 189 -9.19 3.93 8.51
CA PHE A 189 -10.59 4.25 8.32
C PHE A 189 -11.16 3.54 7.10
N SER A 190 -12.25 2.81 7.29
CA SER A 190 -13.05 2.24 6.21
C SER A 190 -14.09 3.26 5.76
N THR A 191 -14.25 3.42 4.45
CA THR A 191 -15.33 4.26 3.86
C THR A 191 -16.74 3.78 4.21
N ARG A 192 -16.88 2.66 4.91
CA ARG A 192 -18.12 2.11 5.45
C ARG A 192 -18.47 2.60 6.87
N GLY A 193 -17.75 3.58 7.41
CA GLY A 193 -18.08 4.23 8.69
C GLY A 193 -17.58 3.48 9.93
N PHE A 194 -16.42 2.83 9.84
CA PHE A 194 -15.77 2.21 10.99
C PHE A 194 -14.25 2.22 10.82
N LEU A 195 -13.53 2.04 11.92
CA LEU A 195 -12.09 1.84 11.94
C LEU A 195 -11.77 0.34 12.02
N LEU A 196 -10.71 -0.04 11.32
CA LEU A 196 -9.98 -1.27 11.59
C LEU A 196 -8.75 -0.92 12.41
N ALA A 197 -8.64 -1.50 13.60
CA ALA A 197 -7.48 -1.37 14.46
C ALA A 197 -6.72 -2.69 14.50
N ALA A 198 -5.40 -2.66 14.34
CA ALA A 198 -4.54 -3.81 14.49
C ALA A 198 -3.78 -3.74 15.81
N GLY A 199 -3.82 -4.82 16.57
CA GLY A 199 -3.02 -5.03 17.77
C GLY A 199 -1.69 -5.71 17.44
N ARG A 200 -0.65 -5.43 18.24
CA ARG A 200 0.72 -5.96 18.05
C ARG A 200 0.76 -7.49 17.88
N HIS A 201 -0.10 -8.19 18.63
CA HIS A 201 -0.17 -9.64 18.70
C HIS A 201 -1.01 -10.30 17.58
N GLY A 202 -1.25 -9.59 16.46
CA GLY A 202 -1.98 -10.15 15.31
C GLY A 202 -3.49 -10.27 15.56
N LYS A 203 -4.04 -9.39 16.41
CA LYS A 203 -5.49 -9.21 16.55
C LYS A 203 -5.94 -8.04 15.70
N VAL A 204 -7.17 -8.12 15.19
CA VAL A 204 -7.83 -7.02 14.49
C VAL A 204 -9.14 -6.72 15.18
N PHE A 205 -9.43 -5.44 15.35
CA PHE A 205 -10.65 -4.95 15.97
C PHE A 205 -11.40 -4.05 15.00
N LYS A 206 -12.72 -4.19 14.98
CA LYS A 206 -13.63 -3.25 14.36
C LYS A 206 -14.09 -2.26 15.42
N VAL A 207 -13.90 -0.98 15.18
CA VAL A 207 -14.34 0.10 16.07
C VAL A 207 -15.30 0.99 15.30
N ASP A 208 -16.52 1.14 15.79
CA ASP A 208 -17.49 2.06 15.21
C ASP A 208 -16.99 3.51 15.31
N SER A 209 -17.14 4.29 14.23
CA SER A 209 -16.60 5.65 14.20
C SER A 209 -17.43 6.68 14.96
N GLU A 210 -18.69 6.38 15.28
CA GLU A 210 -19.60 7.31 15.95
C GLU A 210 -19.65 7.06 17.46
N ASP A 211 -19.86 5.80 17.87
CA ASP A 211 -20.05 5.45 19.29
C ASP A 211 -18.82 4.78 19.94
N GLY A 212 -17.80 4.45 19.14
CA GLY A 212 -16.59 3.79 19.62
C GLY A 212 -16.77 2.33 20.03
N ALA A 213 -17.92 1.70 19.73
CA ALA A 213 -18.19 0.31 20.02
C ALA A 213 -17.13 -0.57 19.37
N THR A 214 -16.43 -1.35 20.18
CA THR A 214 -15.32 -2.19 19.73
C THR A 214 -15.70 -3.65 19.76
N LYS A 215 -15.40 -4.36 18.67
CA LYS A 215 -15.51 -5.82 18.58
C LYS A 215 -14.21 -6.39 18.00
N GLU A 216 -13.76 -7.52 18.54
CA GLU A 216 -12.67 -8.28 17.95
C GLU A 216 -13.18 -8.99 16.69
N VAL A 217 -12.39 -8.93 15.62
CA VAL A 217 -12.67 -9.60 14.35
C VAL A 217 -12.15 -11.03 14.44
N ILE A 218 -13.00 -12.00 14.15
CA ILE A 218 -12.60 -13.42 14.14
C ILE A 218 -11.79 -13.68 12.87
N LEU A 219 -10.51 -14.02 13.04
CA LEU A 219 -9.60 -14.24 11.93
C LEU A 219 -9.51 -15.73 11.55
N SER A 220 -9.82 -16.02 10.29
CA SER A 220 -9.58 -17.33 9.66
C SER A 220 -8.19 -17.33 9.01
N GLY A 221 -7.15 -17.36 9.83
CA GLY A 221 -5.75 -17.34 9.38
C GLY A 221 -4.82 -16.72 10.40
N LYS A 222 -3.51 -16.83 10.17
CA LYS A 222 -2.49 -16.24 11.05
C LYS A 222 -1.94 -14.98 10.42
N LEU A 223 -1.98 -13.87 11.16
CA LEU A 223 -1.35 -12.63 10.72
C LEU A 223 0.18 -12.66 10.88
N PRO A 224 0.90 -11.79 10.16
CA PRO A 224 2.34 -11.61 10.34
C PRO A 224 2.67 -11.31 11.80
N ALA A 225 3.77 -11.90 12.29
CA ALA A 225 4.26 -11.62 13.63
C ALA A 225 4.68 -10.15 13.76
N ASP A 226 4.53 -9.60 14.97
CA ASP A 226 4.78 -8.19 15.28
C ASP A 226 4.11 -7.26 14.26
N THR A 227 2.78 -7.19 14.34
CA THR A 227 2.02 -6.28 13.48
C THR A 227 2.46 -4.83 13.76
N LEU A 228 2.52 -4.02 12.71
CA LEU A 228 3.00 -2.64 12.76
C LEU A 228 2.01 -1.66 12.15
N ALA A 229 1.32 -2.03 11.08
CA ALA A 229 0.41 -1.15 10.38
C ALA A 229 -0.77 -1.92 9.79
N ILE A 230 -1.88 -1.20 9.61
CA ILE A 230 -3.05 -1.68 8.88
C ILE A 230 -3.50 -0.57 7.93
N ALA A 231 -3.91 -0.96 6.71
CA ALA A 231 -4.42 -0.04 5.73
C ALA A 231 -5.68 -0.61 5.05
N ALA A 232 -6.81 0.08 5.18
CA ALA A 232 -8.06 -0.29 4.54
C ALA A 232 -8.05 0.15 3.07
N LYS A 233 -8.57 -0.71 2.20
CA LYS A 233 -8.72 -0.45 0.77
C LYS A 233 -10.14 -0.01 0.44
N ARG A 234 -10.30 0.63 -0.72
CA ARG A 234 -11.61 1.13 -1.18
C ARG A 234 -12.58 -0.02 -1.52
N ASP A 235 -12.06 -1.18 -1.91
CA ASP A 235 -12.86 -2.38 -2.17
C ASP A 235 -13.41 -3.05 -0.89
N GLY A 236 -13.00 -2.56 0.29
CA GLY A 236 -13.40 -3.08 1.59
C GLY A 236 -12.54 -4.22 2.13
N SER A 237 -11.48 -4.60 1.41
CA SER A 237 -10.38 -5.41 1.97
C SER A 237 -9.44 -4.54 2.82
N ALA A 238 -8.56 -5.16 3.60
CA ALA A 238 -7.52 -4.44 4.32
C ALA A 238 -6.20 -5.18 4.21
N VAL A 239 -5.11 -4.47 4.41
CA VAL A 239 -3.77 -5.02 4.41
C VAL A 239 -3.14 -4.79 5.78
N VAL A 240 -2.61 -5.86 6.36
CA VAL A 240 -1.92 -5.83 7.65
C VAL A 240 -0.45 -6.12 7.41
N ALA A 241 0.40 -5.17 7.79
CA ALA A 241 1.84 -5.29 7.69
C ALA A 241 2.44 -5.59 9.07
N GLY A 242 3.31 -6.59 9.14
CA GLY A 242 4.14 -6.88 10.31
C GLY A 242 5.61 -6.97 9.93
N ARG A 243 6.48 -7.21 10.92
CA ARG A 243 7.94 -7.16 10.70
C ARG A 243 8.44 -8.14 9.65
N SER A 244 7.77 -9.29 9.51
CA SER A 244 8.19 -10.39 8.62
C SER A 244 7.48 -10.42 7.26
N GLY A 245 6.51 -9.52 7.02
CA GLY A 245 5.72 -9.55 5.80
C GLY A 245 4.36 -8.88 5.94
N VAL A 246 3.48 -9.18 4.99
CA VAL A 246 2.20 -8.52 4.83
C VAL A 246 1.12 -9.54 4.47
N ALA A 247 -0.08 -9.33 5.01
CA ALA A 247 -1.25 -10.16 4.74
C ALA A 247 -2.42 -9.30 4.24
N ARG A 248 -3.10 -9.77 3.20
CA ARG A 248 -4.35 -9.20 2.68
C ARG A 248 -5.52 -9.89 3.35
N LEU A 249 -6.37 -9.10 4.00
CA LEU A 249 -7.58 -9.55 4.69
C LEU A 249 -8.83 -9.18 3.90
N ARG A 250 -9.79 -10.10 3.88
CA ARG A 250 -11.11 -9.86 3.29
C ARG A 250 -12.20 -10.36 4.23
N SER A 251 -13.27 -9.57 4.35
CA SER A 251 -14.48 -9.92 5.09
C SER A 251 -15.68 -9.96 4.16
N GLY A 252 -16.55 -10.96 4.36
CA GLY A 252 -17.83 -11.10 3.66
C GLY A 252 -19.05 -10.63 4.48
N ASP A 253 -18.87 -10.38 5.78
CA ASP A 253 -19.96 -10.20 6.76
C ASP A 253 -19.92 -8.84 7.48
N GLY A 254 -19.20 -7.87 6.91
CA GLY A 254 -19.07 -6.54 7.50
C GLY A 254 -18.07 -6.48 8.65
N TRP A 255 -17.02 -7.29 8.60
CA TRP A 255 -15.91 -7.36 9.55
C TRP A 255 -16.31 -7.87 10.93
N ALA A 256 -17.26 -8.83 10.99
CA ALA A 256 -17.38 -9.69 12.17
C ALA A 256 -16.36 -10.83 12.07
N GLU A 257 -16.18 -11.37 10.86
CA GLU A 257 -15.15 -12.34 10.52
C GLU A 257 -14.30 -11.83 9.33
N ALA A 258 -13.03 -12.21 9.30
CA ALA A 258 -12.16 -11.94 8.14
C ALA A 258 -11.22 -13.13 7.88
N GLY A 259 -11.05 -13.46 6.60
CA GLY A 259 -10.08 -14.46 6.15
C GLY A 259 -8.81 -13.79 5.63
N VAL A 260 -7.68 -14.47 5.80
CA VAL A 260 -6.44 -14.12 5.10
C VAL A 260 -6.57 -14.60 3.65
N GLU A 261 -6.65 -13.65 2.73
CA GLU A 261 -6.79 -13.90 1.30
C GLU A 261 -5.43 -14.19 0.67
N ASP A 262 -4.41 -13.41 0.98
CA ASP A 262 -3.07 -13.62 0.42
C ASP A 262 -1.98 -13.12 1.38
N GLU A 263 -0.77 -13.64 1.23
CA GLU A 263 0.38 -13.31 2.08
C GLU A 263 1.63 -13.12 1.22
N ALA A 264 2.36 -12.04 1.50
CA ALA A 264 3.68 -11.79 0.92
C ALA A 264 4.71 -11.61 2.04
N LYS A 265 5.87 -12.25 1.90
CA LYS A 265 6.96 -12.17 2.88
C LYS A 265 7.88 -11.00 2.53
N ALA A 266 8.40 -10.33 3.55
CA ALA A 266 9.48 -9.36 3.35
C ALA A 266 10.76 -10.08 2.88
N GLU A 267 11.61 -9.38 2.12
CA GLU A 267 12.90 -9.92 1.70
C GLU A 267 13.82 -10.20 2.90
N VAL A 268 14.72 -11.17 2.74
CA VAL A 268 15.60 -11.63 3.83
C VAL A 268 16.54 -10.50 4.25
N GLY A 269 16.44 -10.05 5.49
CA GLY A 269 17.27 -8.98 6.07
C GLY A 269 16.62 -7.60 6.08
N GLU A 270 15.43 -7.47 5.48
CA GLU A 270 14.65 -6.23 5.48
C GLU A 270 13.48 -6.31 6.46
N LYS A 271 13.05 -5.15 6.99
CA LYS A 271 11.88 -5.04 7.87
C LYS A 271 10.91 -4.02 7.31
N VAL A 272 9.62 -4.29 7.51
CA VAL A 272 8.55 -3.34 7.23
C VAL A 272 8.44 -2.35 8.38
N TYR A 273 8.19 -1.07 8.08
CA TYR A 273 8.03 0.02 9.05
C TYR A 273 6.68 0.74 8.91
N GLY A 274 6.02 0.61 7.77
CA GLY A 274 4.71 1.21 7.52
C GLY A 274 4.08 0.68 6.25
N ALA A 275 2.79 0.94 6.08
CA ALA A 275 2.02 0.56 4.89
C ALA A 275 1.10 1.70 4.48
N ALA A 276 0.95 1.90 3.17
CA ALA A 276 0.02 2.87 2.59
C ALA A 276 -0.67 2.28 1.36
N VAL A 277 -1.87 2.77 1.07
CA VAL A 277 -2.64 2.36 -0.12
C VAL A 277 -2.72 3.54 -1.09
N ARG A 278 -2.10 3.38 -2.26
CA ARG A 278 -2.17 4.32 -3.37
C ARG A 278 -3.51 4.18 -4.09
N GLU A 279 -4.20 5.30 -4.25
CA GLU A 279 -5.48 5.41 -4.97
C GLU A 279 -6.57 4.43 -4.50
N GLY A 280 -6.46 3.94 -3.26
CA GLY A 280 -7.39 2.95 -2.69
C GLY A 280 -7.29 1.55 -3.32
N LYS A 281 -6.24 1.27 -4.11
CA LYS A 281 -6.10 0.02 -4.87
C LYS A 281 -4.76 -0.68 -4.64
N ARG A 282 -3.64 0.02 -4.86
CA ARG A 282 -2.29 -0.56 -4.85
C ARG A 282 -1.65 -0.39 -3.49
N GLU A 283 -1.05 -1.45 -2.97
CA GLU A 283 -0.48 -1.45 -1.63
C GLU A 283 1.02 -1.23 -1.69
N TYR A 284 1.53 -0.34 -0.84
CA TYR A 284 2.94 0.00 -0.76
C TYR A 284 3.43 -0.17 0.66
N LEU A 285 4.62 -0.73 0.81
CA LEU A 285 5.30 -0.91 2.08
C LEU A 285 6.51 0.01 2.17
N LEU A 286 6.72 0.56 3.35
CA LEU A 286 7.97 1.21 3.73
C LEU A 286 8.88 0.14 4.31
N VAL A 287 9.98 -0.15 3.62
CA VAL A 287 10.92 -1.21 3.94
C VAL A 287 12.30 -0.61 4.17
N GLY A 288 13.04 -1.16 5.12
CA GLY A 288 14.38 -0.68 5.44
C GLY A 288 15.23 -1.73 6.16
N PRO A 289 16.52 -1.40 6.40
CA PRO A 289 17.43 -2.29 7.11
C PRO A 289 16.96 -2.53 8.55
N ASP A 290 17.31 -3.69 9.10
CA ASP A 290 17.00 -4.00 10.50
C ASP A 290 17.82 -3.12 11.45
N HIS A 291 17.21 -2.08 12.00
CA HIS A 291 17.77 -1.33 13.11
C HIS A 291 17.24 -1.89 14.43
N GLN A 292 18.13 -2.47 15.25
CA GLN A 292 17.81 -2.69 16.66
C GLN A 292 17.61 -1.33 17.35
N GLU A 293 16.38 -1.07 17.77
CA GLU A 293 15.97 0.09 18.56
C GLU A 293 16.70 0.01 19.93
N GLY A 294 17.81 0.74 20.07
CA GLY A 294 18.63 0.71 21.30
C GLY A 294 20.08 1.22 21.19
N SER A 295 20.63 1.41 19.98
CA SER A 295 21.99 1.96 19.83
C SER A 295 21.97 3.51 19.81
N THR A 296 21.98 4.12 20.99
CA THR A 296 22.60 5.43 21.18
C THR A 296 24.11 5.27 21.01
N GLY A 297 24.58 5.32 19.78
CA GLY A 297 26.00 5.20 19.49
C GLY A 297 26.27 5.50 18.03
N ALA A 298 27.03 6.57 17.78
CA ALA A 298 27.64 6.84 16.50
C ALA A 298 28.63 5.72 16.15
N ALA A 299 28.17 4.67 15.48
CA ALA A 299 29.04 3.72 14.78
C ALA A 299 28.24 2.93 13.73
N SER A 300 28.80 2.94 12.52
CA SER A 300 28.38 2.29 11.28
C SER A 300 27.87 0.86 11.43
N VAL A 301 26.66 0.61 10.93
CA VAL A 301 26.18 -0.71 10.52
C VAL A 301 25.49 -0.52 9.17
N SER A 302 25.94 -1.28 8.17
CA SER A 302 25.58 -1.21 6.73
C SER A 302 24.29 -0.44 6.43
N ALA A 303 24.44 0.81 5.98
CA ALA A 303 23.33 1.69 5.66
C ALA A 303 22.66 1.21 4.37
N GLY A 304 21.75 0.24 4.48
CA GLY A 304 20.83 -0.10 3.42
C GLY A 304 19.92 1.10 3.16
N ASP A 305 19.69 1.43 1.89
CA ASP A 305 18.72 2.45 1.51
C ASP A 305 17.31 2.02 1.92
N TRP A 306 16.49 3.00 2.28
CA TRP A 306 15.07 2.78 2.52
C TRP A 306 14.36 2.60 1.19
N ARG A 307 13.23 1.88 1.18
CA ARG A 307 12.45 1.68 -0.04
C ARG A 307 10.97 1.80 0.23
N ILE A 308 10.25 2.38 -0.73
CA ILE A 308 8.80 2.28 -0.81
C ILE A 308 8.52 1.30 -1.94
N GLU A 309 7.91 0.16 -1.61
CA GLU A 309 7.79 -0.95 -2.53
C GLU A 309 6.34 -1.40 -2.69
N GLU A 310 5.89 -1.56 -3.93
CA GLU A 310 4.58 -2.14 -4.25
C GLU A 310 4.55 -3.61 -3.81
N VAL A 311 3.48 -4.02 -3.15
CA VAL A 311 3.30 -5.42 -2.75
C VAL A 311 2.91 -6.23 -3.97
N GLU A 312 3.71 -7.23 -4.29
CA GLU A 312 3.36 -8.23 -5.30
C GLU A 312 2.70 -9.41 -4.61
N TRP A 313 1.47 -9.69 -5.00
CA TRP A 313 0.65 -10.72 -4.40
C TRP A 313 0.72 -12.01 -5.22
N PRO A 314 1.10 -13.15 -4.63
CA PRO A 314 1.19 -14.43 -5.34
C PRO A 314 -0.08 -14.78 -6.13
N ARG A 315 -1.27 -14.50 -5.58
CA ARG A 315 -2.53 -14.81 -6.25
C ARG A 315 -2.84 -13.89 -7.44
N ASP A 316 -2.36 -12.65 -7.41
CA ASP A 316 -2.58 -11.71 -8.52
C ASP A 316 -1.82 -12.20 -9.78
N GLY A 317 -0.65 -12.81 -9.61
CA GLY A 317 0.13 -13.41 -10.71
C GLY A 317 -0.48 -14.70 -11.32
N GLU A 318 -1.27 -15.45 -10.54
CA GLU A 318 -1.96 -16.64 -11.05
C GLU A 318 -3.08 -16.26 -12.05
N GLY A 319 -3.80 -15.16 -11.77
CA GLY A 319 -4.84 -14.64 -12.65
C GLY A 319 -4.32 -14.20 -14.03
N ASP A 320 -3.14 -13.59 -14.06
CA ASP A 320 -2.49 -13.16 -15.32
C ASP A 320 -2.11 -14.37 -16.20
N MET A 321 -1.64 -15.47 -15.59
CA MET A 321 -1.36 -16.70 -16.32
C MET A 321 -2.63 -17.30 -16.94
N VAL A 322 -3.76 -17.27 -16.23
CA VAL A 322 -5.05 -17.77 -16.74
C VAL A 322 -5.50 -16.94 -17.95
N TRP A 323 -5.44 -15.61 -17.89
CA TRP A 323 -5.76 -14.75 -19.03
C TRP A 323 -4.82 -14.96 -20.22
N GLY A 324 -3.53 -15.17 -19.96
CA GLY A 324 -2.56 -15.54 -20.99
C GLY A 324 -2.96 -16.83 -21.72
N MET A 325 -3.37 -17.87 -20.99
CA MET A 325 -3.86 -19.12 -21.58
C MET A 325 -5.18 -18.95 -22.34
N VAL A 326 -6.12 -18.15 -21.83
CA VAL A 326 -7.39 -17.86 -22.51
C VAL A 326 -7.16 -17.13 -23.83
N LEU A 327 -6.31 -16.10 -23.83
CA LEU A 327 -5.96 -15.35 -25.04
C LEU A 327 -5.22 -16.23 -26.06
N LEU A 328 -4.32 -17.09 -25.61
CA LEU A 328 -3.65 -18.07 -26.45
C LEU A 328 -4.65 -19.05 -27.10
N GLY A 329 -5.61 -19.55 -26.31
CA GLY A 329 -6.67 -20.43 -26.79
C GLY A 329 -7.58 -19.75 -27.82
N LEU A 330 -8.01 -18.51 -27.56
CA LEU A 330 -8.79 -17.70 -28.50
C LEU A 330 -8.03 -17.43 -29.80
N GLY A 331 -6.73 -17.11 -29.71
CA GLY A 331 -5.86 -16.92 -30.88
C GLY A 331 -5.76 -18.18 -31.73
N LEU A 332 -5.62 -19.35 -31.11
CA LEU A 332 -5.56 -20.64 -31.80
C LEU A 332 -6.90 -20.99 -32.46
N ALA A 333 -8.02 -20.76 -31.78
CA ALA A 333 -9.36 -20.99 -32.34
C ALA A 333 -9.62 -20.10 -33.56
N TYR A 334 -9.29 -18.82 -33.48
CA TYR A 334 -9.40 -17.88 -34.60
C TYR A 334 -8.54 -18.33 -35.78
N PHE A 335 -7.30 -18.77 -35.53
CA PHE A 335 -6.41 -19.27 -36.55
C PHE A 335 -6.95 -20.52 -37.26
N LEU A 336 -7.47 -21.49 -36.51
CA LEU A 336 -8.08 -22.71 -37.06
C LEU A 336 -9.31 -22.38 -37.91
N TYR A 337 -10.15 -21.46 -37.45
CA TYR A 337 -11.31 -20.98 -38.20
C TYR A 337 -10.90 -20.29 -39.52
N TRP A 338 -9.91 -19.38 -39.47
CA TRP A 338 -9.38 -18.72 -40.66
C TRP A 338 -8.78 -19.71 -41.66
N ARG A 339 -8.00 -20.68 -41.17
CA ARG A 339 -7.42 -21.75 -42.00
C ARG A 339 -8.51 -22.60 -42.66
N PHE A 340 -9.57 -22.93 -41.94
CA PHE A 340 -10.71 -23.67 -42.48
C PHE A 340 -11.43 -22.87 -43.57
N GLN A 341 -11.70 -21.58 -43.32
CA GLN A 341 -12.31 -20.66 -44.30
C GLN A 341 -11.48 -20.56 -45.58
N MET A 342 -10.15 -20.36 -45.48
CA MET A 342 -9.29 -20.31 -46.67
C MET A 342 -9.16 -21.65 -47.39
N GLY A 343 -9.22 -22.78 -46.66
CA GLY A 343 -9.27 -24.11 -47.25
C GLY A 343 -10.49 -24.29 -48.17
N GLN A 344 -11.67 -23.83 -47.72
CA GLN A 344 -12.87 -23.84 -48.55
C GLN A 344 -12.75 -22.88 -49.74
N LEU A 345 -12.18 -21.69 -49.53
CA LEU A 345 -12.04 -20.67 -50.58
C LEU A 345 -11.13 -21.16 -51.72
N VAL A 346 -9.96 -21.75 -51.41
CA VAL A 346 -9.04 -22.33 -52.41
C VAL A 346 -9.71 -23.48 -53.18
N SER A 347 -10.48 -24.33 -52.50
CA SER A 347 -11.19 -25.44 -53.15
C SER A 347 -12.27 -24.94 -54.14
N SER A 348 -12.93 -23.82 -53.83
CA SER A 348 -13.96 -23.22 -54.69
C SER A 348 -13.38 -22.55 -55.93
N VAL A 349 -12.18 -21.97 -55.83
CA VAL A 349 -11.47 -21.35 -56.96
C VAL A 349 -10.94 -22.39 -57.94
N ASN A 350 -10.42 -23.53 -57.44
CA ASN A 350 -9.97 -24.63 -58.32
C ASN A 350 -11.12 -25.27 -59.10
N LYS A 351 -12.34 -25.31 -58.53
CA LYS A 351 -13.53 -25.80 -59.24
C LYS A 351 -14.03 -24.90 -60.36
N LYS A 352 -13.65 -23.61 -60.40
CA LYS A 352 -14.05 -22.67 -61.47
C LYS A 352 -13.03 -22.57 -62.62
N ARG A 353 -11.88 -23.25 -62.51
CA ARG A 353 -10.81 -23.24 -63.52
C ARG A 353 -10.62 -24.58 -64.26
N ALA A 354 -11.37 -25.61 -63.89
CA ALA A 354 -11.49 -26.87 -64.63
C ALA A 354 -12.72 -26.81 -65.53
#